data_AF-A0A845TZT0-F1
#
_entry.id   AF-A0A845TZT0-F1
#
_cell.length_a   1.000
_cell.length_b   1.000
_cell.length_c   1.000
_cell.angle_alpha   90.00
_cell.angle_beta   90.00
_cell.angle_gamma   90.00
#
_symmetry.space_group_name_H-M   'P 1'
#
loop_
_entity.id
_entity.type
_entity.pdbx_description
1 polymer ?
#
loop_
_entity_poly.entity_id
_entity_poly.type
_entity_poly.pdbx_seq_one_letter_code
_entity_poly.pdbx_strand_id
1 'polypeptide(L)'
;MNPPITVEQLEQMAEHVQYEIAEFRKAIRTVQLLKYSDVGWNATIESGLLHFRILRAFFFAERGPRNKDNDDVFAEQYIVGWKPKKDPVFDATREAINKRMAHLTLKRLTPWRWTLDGDMNKAIEQLVADFKIGLSHTQKKWFTRLDTPSVVTVSDGASYSTHSD
;
A
#
# COMPACT_ATOMS: atom_id res chain seq x y z
N MET A 1 15.57 -20.35 -15.33
CA MET A 1 14.14 -20.18 -15.03
C MET A 1 13.95 -20.56 -13.58
N ASN A 2 13.43 -19.65 -12.76
CA ASN A 2 13.09 -19.98 -11.38
C ASN A 2 11.92 -20.98 -11.36
N PRO A 3 11.89 -21.89 -10.36
CA PRO A 3 10.79 -22.82 -10.21
C PRO A 3 9.46 -22.06 -9.99
N PRO A 4 8.30 -22.66 -10.34
CA PRO A 4 7.01 -22.08 -10.02
C PRO A 4 6.87 -21.82 -8.52
N ILE A 5 6.22 -20.72 -8.15
CA ILE A 5 5.94 -20.38 -6.75
C ILE A 5 5.08 -21.48 -6.12
N THR A 6 5.48 -21.99 -4.94
CA THR A 6 4.74 -23.05 -4.23
C THR A 6 3.60 -22.50 -3.39
N VAL A 7 2.71 -23.38 -2.94
CA VAL A 7 1.59 -23.01 -2.05
C VAL A 7 2.11 -22.47 -0.71
N GLU A 8 3.15 -23.09 -0.15
CA GLU A 8 3.78 -22.66 1.09
C GLU A 8 4.41 -21.27 0.96
N GLN A 9 5.04 -20.98 -0.18
CA GLN A 9 5.58 -19.65 -0.46
C GLN A 9 4.46 -18.61 -0.57
N LEU A 10 3.32 -18.94 -1.19
CA LEU A 10 2.16 -18.04 -1.25
C LEU A 10 1.54 -17.80 0.13
N GLU A 11 1.49 -18.82 0.98
CA GLU A 11 1.03 -18.68 2.37
C GLU A 11 1.93 -17.72 3.16
N GLN A 12 3.26 -17.87 3.08
CA GLN A 12 4.20 -16.94 3.70
C GLN A 12 4.07 -15.52 3.14
N MET A 13 3.93 -15.39 1.82
CA MET A 13 3.76 -14.09 1.18
C MET A 13 2.43 -13.41 1.51
N ALA A 14 1.42 -14.15 1.97
CA ALA A 14 0.17 -13.55 2.43
C ALA A 14 0.41 -12.60 3.62
N GLU A 15 1.39 -12.88 4.49
CA GLU A 15 1.76 -11.98 5.60
C GLU A 15 2.33 -10.66 5.08
N HIS A 16 3.19 -10.71 4.07
CA HIS A 16 3.77 -9.53 3.43
C HIS A 16 2.71 -8.71 2.69
N VAL A 17 1.80 -9.35 1.95
CA VAL A 17 0.68 -8.64 1.31
C VAL A 17 -0.18 -7.92 2.35
N GLN A 18 -0.45 -8.55 3.50
CA GLN A 18 -1.17 -7.92 4.61
C GLN A 18 -0.40 -6.76 5.23
N TYR A 19 0.93 -6.88 5.36
CA TYR A 19 1.79 -5.80 5.84
C TYR A 19 1.70 -4.56 4.93
N GLU A 20 1.78 -4.74 3.61
CA GLU A 20 1.69 -3.63 2.66
C GLU A 20 0.33 -2.91 2.73
N ILE A 21 -0.77 -3.67 2.85
CA ILE A 21 -2.11 -3.11 3.05
C ILE A 21 -2.19 -2.34 4.38
N ALA A 22 -1.61 -2.91 5.44
CA ALA A 22 -1.64 -2.30 6.77
C ALA A 22 -0.84 -1.00 6.84
N GLU A 23 0.35 -0.93 6.23
CA GLU A 23 1.17 0.28 6.18
C GLU A 23 0.54 1.35 5.28
N PHE A 24 -0.09 0.98 4.15
CA PHE A 24 -0.88 1.93 3.36
C PHE A 24 -1.99 2.56 4.20
N ARG A 25 -2.83 1.74 4.84
CA ARG A 25 -3.92 2.21 5.73
C ARG A 25 -3.41 3.07 6.89
N LYS A 26 -2.24 2.73 7.44
CA LYS A 26 -1.58 3.51 8.50
C LYS A 26 -1.17 4.89 8.00
N ALA A 27 -0.54 4.98 6.83
CA ALA A 27 -0.20 6.26 6.22
C ALA A 27 -1.46 7.12 5.99
N ILE A 28 -2.60 6.54 5.58
CA ILE A 28 -3.89 7.26 5.47
C ILE A 28 -4.29 7.89 6.80
N ARG A 29 -4.32 7.09 7.88
CA ARG A 29 -4.74 7.60 9.18
C ARG A 29 -3.78 8.66 9.71
N THR A 30 -2.47 8.43 9.58
CA THR A 30 -1.47 9.39 10.04
C THR A 30 -1.58 10.70 9.27
N VAL A 31 -1.77 10.68 7.94
CA VAL A 31 -1.89 11.91 7.16
C VAL A 31 -3.15 12.69 7.51
N GLN A 32 -4.26 12.03 7.86
CA GLN A 32 -5.48 12.73 8.30
C GLN A 32 -5.32 13.49 9.62
N LEU A 33 -4.34 13.10 10.44
CA LEU A 33 -4.07 13.71 11.75
C LEU A 33 -3.03 14.82 11.69
N LEU A 34 -2.23 14.86 10.63
CA LEU A 34 -1.17 15.84 10.46
C LEU A 34 -1.69 17.10 9.75
N LYS A 35 -0.97 18.21 9.92
CA LYS A 35 -1.11 19.42 9.11
C LYS A 35 0.00 19.44 8.06
N TYR A 36 -0.23 20.14 6.95
CA TYR A 36 0.77 20.31 5.90
C TYR A 36 2.12 20.88 6.40
N SER A 37 2.07 21.70 7.45
CA SER A 37 3.25 22.30 8.10
C SER A 37 4.06 21.32 8.94
N ASP A 38 3.52 20.15 9.25
CA ASP A 38 4.18 19.22 10.16
C ASP A 38 5.37 18.55 9.49
N VAL A 39 6.48 18.44 10.22
CA VAL A 39 7.73 17.85 9.70
C VAL A 39 7.52 16.42 9.18
N GLY A 40 6.62 15.65 9.80
CA GLY A 40 6.27 14.29 9.41
C GLY A 40 5.31 14.18 8.21
N TRP A 41 4.75 15.29 7.71
CA TRP A 41 3.74 15.27 6.65
C TRP A 41 4.27 14.64 5.35
N ASN A 42 5.42 15.12 4.85
CA ASN A 42 5.99 14.62 3.61
C ASN A 42 6.41 13.15 3.72
N ALA A 43 7.04 12.76 4.83
CA ALA A 43 7.46 11.38 5.06
C ALA A 43 6.26 10.42 5.08
N THR A 44 5.14 10.84 5.70
CA THR A 44 3.91 10.05 5.72
C THR A 44 3.30 9.90 4.32
N ILE A 45 3.24 10.99 3.55
CA ILE A 45 2.77 10.96 2.16
C ILE A 45 3.66 10.04 1.32
N GLU A 46 4.98 10.14 1.44
CA GLU A 46 5.93 9.32 0.67
C GLU A 46 5.81 7.84 1.01
N SER A 47 5.68 7.49 2.30
CA SER A 47 5.38 6.13 2.72
C SER A 47 4.06 5.63 2.12
N GLY A 48 2.98 6.40 2.23
CA GLY A 48 1.69 6.02 1.65
C GLY A 48 1.73 5.83 0.13
N LEU A 49 2.43 6.70 -0.59
CA LEU A 49 2.62 6.60 -2.04
C LEU A 49 3.46 5.40 -2.46
N LEU A 50 4.46 5.02 -1.65
CA LEU A 50 5.24 3.81 -1.83
C LEU A 50 4.34 2.57 -1.75
N HIS A 51 3.59 2.42 -0.66
CA HIS A 51 2.70 1.27 -0.48
C HIS A 51 1.58 1.23 -1.52
N PHE A 52 1.01 2.39 -1.90
CA PHE A 52 0.06 2.47 -3.01
C PHE A 52 0.65 1.90 -4.32
N ARG A 53 1.89 2.27 -4.66
CA ARG A 53 2.57 1.78 -5.85
C ARG A 53 2.83 0.27 -5.78
N ILE A 54 3.23 -0.25 -4.61
CA ILE A 54 3.46 -1.69 -4.39
C ILE A 54 2.15 -2.46 -4.58
N LEU A 55 1.07 -2.01 -3.93
CA LEU A 55 -0.25 -2.67 -4.01
C LEU A 55 -0.81 -2.61 -5.44
N ARG A 56 -0.65 -1.49 -6.15
CA ARG A 56 -1.04 -1.42 -7.56
C ARG A 56 -0.27 -2.45 -8.40
N ALA A 57 1.04 -2.58 -8.19
CA ALA A 57 1.84 -3.56 -8.90
C ALA A 57 1.36 -5.00 -8.60
N PHE A 58 1.11 -5.30 -7.32
CA PHE A 58 0.54 -6.58 -6.87
C PHE A 58 -0.80 -6.91 -7.54
N PHE A 59 -1.77 -5.99 -7.51
CA PHE A 59 -3.12 -6.26 -8.02
C PHE A 59 -3.24 -6.28 -9.55
N PHE A 60 -2.38 -5.56 -10.27
CA PHE A 60 -2.43 -5.48 -11.73
C PHE A 60 -1.29 -6.23 -12.45
N ALA A 61 -0.50 -7.01 -11.71
CA ALA A 61 0.69 -7.69 -12.23
C ALA A 61 1.60 -6.74 -13.04
N GLU A 62 1.85 -5.53 -12.52
CA GLU A 62 2.75 -4.56 -13.19
C GLU A 62 4.20 -5.02 -13.02
N ARG A 63 4.64 -5.95 -13.86
CA ARG A 63 6.01 -6.46 -13.87
C ARG A 63 6.96 -5.33 -14.25
N GLY A 64 7.81 -4.95 -13.31
CA GLY A 64 8.86 -3.95 -13.56
C GLY A 64 9.96 -4.53 -14.45
N PRO A 65 10.84 -3.67 -15.02
CA PRO A 65 12.01 -4.12 -15.78
C PRO A 65 13.01 -4.95 -14.95
N ARG A 66 12.84 -4.98 -13.63
CA ARG A 66 13.62 -5.76 -12.68
C ARG A 66 13.06 -7.15 -12.40
N ASN A 67 11.83 -7.46 -12.80
CA ASN A 67 11.24 -8.80 -12.65
C ASN A 67 11.74 -9.74 -13.75
N LYS A 68 13.07 -9.82 -13.90
CA LYS A 68 13.73 -10.73 -14.85
C LYS A 68 13.71 -12.17 -14.35
N ASP A 69 13.56 -12.34 -13.04
CA ASP A 69 13.69 -13.62 -12.36
C ASP A 69 12.33 -14.25 -12.00
N ASN A 70 11.19 -13.60 -12.32
CA ASN A 70 9.85 -14.09 -11.96
C ASN A 70 9.72 -14.39 -10.45
N ASP A 71 10.36 -13.58 -9.62
CA ASP A 71 10.44 -13.71 -8.16
C ASP A 71 9.41 -12.85 -7.41
N ASP A 72 8.73 -11.93 -8.10
CA ASP A 72 7.61 -11.17 -7.54
C ASP A 72 6.32 -12.02 -7.45
N VAL A 73 5.56 -11.83 -6.37
CA VAL A 73 4.23 -12.39 -6.19
C VAL A 73 3.16 -11.37 -6.54
N PHE A 74 2.13 -11.77 -7.28
CA PHE A 74 0.98 -10.94 -7.65
C PHE A 74 -0.35 -11.60 -7.25
N ALA A 75 -1.45 -10.86 -7.40
CA ALA A 75 -2.78 -11.36 -7.07
C ALA A 75 -3.21 -12.56 -7.94
N GLU A 76 -2.71 -12.66 -9.18
CA GLU A 76 -3.03 -13.76 -10.11
C GLU A 76 -2.50 -15.13 -9.64
N GLN A 77 -1.46 -15.15 -8.80
CA GLN A 77 -0.96 -16.38 -8.19
C GLN A 77 -1.88 -16.88 -7.07
N TYR A 78 -2.66 -15.99 -6.44
CA TYR A 78 -3.67 -16.37 -5.46
C TYR A 78 -5.01 -16.72 -6.13
N ILE A 79 -5.42 -15.95 -7.13
CA ILE A 79 -6.74 -16.07 -7.75
C ILE A 79 -6.58 -16.31 -9.25
N VAL A 80 -6.87 -17.53 -9.69
CA VAL A 80 -6.84 -17.89 -11.10
C VAL A 80 -7.81 -17.01 -11.89
N GLY A 81 -7.31 -16.33 -12.93
CA GLY A 81 -8.11 -15.43 -13.75
C GLY A 81 -8.41 -14.08 -13.12
N TRP A 82 -7.66 -13.68 -12.08
CA TRP A 82 -7.76 -12.35 -11.46
C TRP A 82 -7.69 -11.22 -12.49
N LYS A 83 -8.78 -10.47 -12.60
CA LYS A 83 -8.94 -9.32 -13.52
C LYS A 83 -9.76 -8.23 -12.82
N PRO A 84 -9.14 -7.44 -11.94
CA PRO A 84 -9.87 -6.44 -11.18
C PRO A 84 -10.28 -5.27 -12.06
N LYS A 85 -11.35 -4.58 -11.66
CA LYS A 85 -11.73 -3.33 -12.30
C LYS A 85 -10.68 -2.27 -11.98
N LYS A 86 -10.14 -1.63 -13.02
CA LYS A 86 -9.13 -0.58 -12.86
C LYS A 86 -9.80 0.79 -12.68
N ASP A 87 -9.63 1.37 -11.51
CA ASP A 87 -10.01 2.76 -11.26
C ASP A 87 -9.09 3.74 -12.03
N PRO A 88 -9.61 4.83 -12.65
CA PRO A 88 -8.80 5.81 -13.37
C PRO A 88 -7.65 6.42 -12.56
N VAL A 89 -7.75 6.45 -11.22
CA VAL A 89 -6.69 6.97 -10.35
C VAL A 89 -5.37 6.23 -10.55
N PHE A 90 -5.39 4.93 -10.86
CA PHE A 90 -4.17 4.13 -11.02
C PHE A 90 -3.32 4.54 -12.22
N ASP A 91 -3.97 4.91 -13.33
CA ASP A 91 -3.30 5.40 -14.53
C ASP A 91 -2.87 6.86 -14.36
N ALA A 92 -3.76 7.69 -13.82
CA ALA A 92 -3.50 9.10 -13.62
C ALA A 92 -2.31 9.37 -12.67
N THR A 93 -2.10 8.48 -11.69
CA THR A 93 -1.07 8.64 -10.66
C THR A 93 0.25 7.94 -10.99
N ARG A 94 0.31 7.09 -12.04
CA ARG A 94 1.47 6.23 -12.35
C ARG A 94 2.80 6.96 -12.47
N GLU A 95 2.85 7.94 -13.34
CA GLU A 95 4.06 8.76 -13.53
C GLU A 95 4.16 9.88 -12.50
N ALA A 96 3.00 10.32 -11.97
CA ALA A 96 2.92 11.45 -11.06
C ALA A 96 3.56 11.11 -9.70
N ILE A 97 3.36 9.89 -9.19
CA ILE A 97 3.96 9.39 -7.95
C ILE A 97 5.49 9.36 -8.05
N ASN A 98 6.04 8.78 -9.12
CA ASN A 98 7.49 8.72 -9.33
C ASN A 98 8.13 10.12 -9.33
N LYS A 99 7.48 11.08 -10.00
CA LYS A 99 7.95 12.47 -10.04
C LYS A 99 7.84 13.18 -8.69
N ARG A 100 6.86 12.81 -7.86
CA ARG A 100 6.69 13.37 -6.51
C ARG A 100 7.75 12.84 -5.56
N MET A 101 8.01 11.52 -5.58
CA MET A 101 9.05 10.87 -4.77
C MET A 101 10.47 11.26 -5.19
N ALA A 102 10.69 11.76 -6.41
CA ALA A 102 12.01 12.20 -6.84
C ALA A 102 12.46 13.55 -6.21
N HIS A 103 11.56 14.27 -5.52
CA HIS A 103 11.72 15.61 -4.88
C HIS A 103 12.22 16.76 -5.78
N LEU A 104 13.16 16.52 -6.67
CA LEU A 104 13.82 17.46 -7.57
C LEU A 104 13.12 17.45 -8.95
N THR A 105 11.82 17.77 -8.96
CA THR A 105 11.07 17.90 -10.22
C THR A 105 10.25 19.19 -10.24
N LEU A 106 10.21 19.88 -11.39
CA LEU A 106 9.40 21.09 -11.56
C LEU A 106 7.90 20.82 -11.35
N LYS A 107 7.44 19.58 -11.56
CA LYS A 107 6.06 19.17 -11.30
C LYS A 107 5.67 19.30 -9.82
N ARG A 108 6.62 19.39 -8.89
CA ARG A 108 6.34 19.62 -7.47
C ARG A 108 5.73 21.00 -7.21
N LEU A 109 5.94 21.96 -8.11
CA LEU A 109 5.37 23.31 -8.03
C LEU A 109 3.86 23.32 -8.34
N THR A 110 3.33 22.27 -8.96
CA THR A 110 1.91 22.16 -9.25
C THR A 110 1.16 21.51 -8.08
N PRO A 111 0.01 22.06 -7.65
CA PRO A 111 -0.83 21.44 -6.63
C PRO A 111 -1.24 20.03 -7.02
N TRP A 112 -1.20 19.14 -6.04
CA TRP A 112 -1.54 17.74 -6.21
C TRP A 112 -3.07 17.57 -6.17
N ARG A 113 -3.63 16.86 -7.15
CA ARG A 113 -5.09 16.75 -7.31
C ARG A 113 -5.73 15.53 -6.63
N TRP A 114 -4.98 14.45 -6.39
CA TRP A 114 -5.53 13.18 -5.88
C TRP A 114 -5.18 13.00 -4.41
N THR A 115 -6.13 13.02 -3.48
CA THR A 115 -5.71 12.87 -2.08
C THR A 115 -5.40 11.41 -1.76
N LEU A 116 -4.31 11.19 -1.00
CA LEU A 116 -3.91 9.87 -0.55
C LEU A 116 -5.05 9.21 0.26
N ASP A 117 -5.72 10.00 1.11
CA ASP A 117 -6.85 9.62 1.95
C ASP A 117 -8.23 9.61 1.25
N GLY A 118 -8.29 10.03 -0.01
CA GLY A 118 -9.51 10.08 -0.83
C GLY A 118 -9.49 9.02 -1.93
N ASP A 119 -9.27 9.46 -3.17
CA ASP A 119 -9.37 8.60 -4.37
C ASP A 119 -8.47 7.38 -4.31
N MET A 120 -7.22 7.55 -3.85
CA MET A 120 -6.25 6.47 -3.75
C MET A 120 -6.67 5.43 -2.72
N ASN A 121 -7.07 5.89 -1.53
CA ASN A 121 -7.58 5.04 -0.46
C ASN A 121 -8.79 4.23 -0.94
N LYS A 122 -9.80 4.91 -1.50
CA LYS A 122 -11.00 4.26 -2.03
C LYS A 122 -10.68 3.19 -3.08
N ALA A 123 -9.78 3.48 -4.01
CA ALA A 123 -9.42 2.55 -5.07
C ALA A 123 -8.68 1.31 -4.54
N ILE A 124 -7.77 1.47 -3.57
CA ILE A 124 -7.09 0.33 -2.93
C ILE A 124 -8.07 -0.49 -2.09
N GLU A 125 -8.92 0.13 -1.28
CA GLU A 125 -9.89 -0.60 -0.46
C GLU A 125 -10.87 -1.42 -1.33
N GLN A 126 -11.27 -0.90 -2.49
CA GLN A 126 -12.05 -1.68 -3.45
C GLN A 126 -11.29 -2.91 -3.96
N LEU A 127 -10.01 -2.77 -4.32
CA LEU A 127 -9.19 -3.92 -4.75
C LEU A 127 -9.02 -4.95 -3.64
N VAL A 128 -8.81 -4.51 -2.40
CA VAL A 128 -8.70 -5.40 -1.23
C VAL A 128 -10.01 -6.15 -0.99
N ALA A 129 -11.16 -5.47 -1.12
CA ALA A 129 -12.47 -6.09 -1.01
C ALA A 129 -12.71 -7.15 -2.11
N ASP A 130 -12.45 -6.80 -3.37
CA ASP A 130 -12.58 -7.70 -4.51
C ASP A 130 -11.66 -8.93 -4.36
N PHE A 131 -10.42 -8.69 -3.90
CA PHE A 131 -9.44 -9.74 -3.66
C PHE A 131 -9.92 -10.71 -2.58
N LYS A 132 -10.37 -10.17 -1.45
CA LYS A 132 -10.94 -10.98 -0.37
C LYS A 132 -12.12 -11.82 -0.84
N ILE A 133 -13.00 -11.28 -1.67
CA ILE A 133 -14.13 -12.02 -2.24
C ILE A 133 -13.62 -13.20 -3.09
N GLY A 134 -12.64 -12.94 -3.96
CA GLY A 134 -12.09 -13.93 -4.90
C GLY A 134 -11.21 -15.01 -4.26
N LEU A 135 -10.69 -14.82 -3.05
CA LEU A 135 -9.92 -15.86 -2.34
C LEU A 135 -10.78 -17.10 -2.04
N SER A 136 -10.18 -18.28 -2.20
CA SER A 136 -10.78 -19.55 -1.75
C SER A 136 -10.93 -19.61 -0.23
N HIS A 137 -11.73 -20.57 0.27
CA HIS A 137 -11.92 -20.74 1.71
C HIS A 137 -10.60 -21.03 2.46
N THR A 138 -9.70 -21.81 1.84
CA THR A 138 -8.38 -22.11 2.42
C THR A 138 -7.52 -20.86 2.47
N GLN A 139 -7.40 -20.14 1.35
CA GLN A 139 -6.54 -18.96 1.27
C GLN A 139 -7.00 -17.83 2.19
N LYS A 140 -8.31 -17.66 2.40
CA LYS A 140 -8.86 -16.69 3.37
C LYS A 140 -8.26 -16.86 4.77
N LYS A 141 -7.85 -18.08 5.16
CA LYS A 141 -7.21 -18.35 6.46
C LYS A 141 -5.78 -17.79 6.54
N TRP A 142 -5.08 -17.61 5.42
CA TRP A 142 -3.77 -16.95 5.39
C TRP A 142 -3.88 -15.43 5.62
N PHE A 143 -5.04 -14.87 5.28
CA PHE A 143 -5.32 -13.43 5.25
C PHE A 143 -6.12 -12.93 6.47
N THR A 144 -5.72 -13.33 7.68
CA THR A 144 -6.45 -13.08 8.93
C THR A 144 -6.60 -11.59 9.32
N ARG A 145 -5.76 -10.70 8.78
CA ARG A 145 -5.70 -9.27 9.14
C ARG A 145 -6.28 -8.34 8.06
N LEU A 146 -6.82 -8.87 6.97
CA LEU A 146 -7.42 -8.04 5.92
C LEU A 146 -8.59 -7.18 6.42
N ASP A 147 -9.32 -7.69 7.42
CA ASP A 147 -10.47 -7.02 8.02
C ASP A 147 -10.12 -6.03 9.12
N THR A 148 -8.88 -6.05 9.61
CA THR A 148 -8.47 -5.19 10.70
C THR A 148 -8.21 -3.78 10.13
N PRO A 149 -8.98 -2.76 10.53
CA PRO A 149 -8.50 -1.39 10.41
C PRO A 149 -7.27 -1.33 11.33
N SER A 150 -6.06 -1.11 10.79
CA SER A 150 -4.84 -1.26 11.60
C SER A 150 -4.95 -0.39 12.87
N VAL A 151 -5.11 -1.05 14.02
CA VAL A 151 -5.33 -0.40 15.31
C VAL A 151 -4.01 0.27 15.70
N VAL A 152 -4.01 1.60 15.80
CA VAL A 152 -2.92 2.32 16.44
C VAL A 152 -3.24 2.36 17.92
N THR A 153 -2.71 1.42 18.70
CA THR A 153 -2.50 1.69 20.12
C THR A 153 -1.31 2.62 20.21
N VAL A 154 -1.57 3.91 20.33
CA VAL A 154 -0.57 4.84 20.89
C VAL A 154 -0.45 4.45 22.35
N SER A 155 0.62 3.75 22.72
CA SER A 155 1.01 3.66 24.11
C SER A 155 1.49 5.05 24.54
N ASP A 156 0.64 5.77 25.28
CA ASP A 156 1.04 6.98 26.00
C ASP A 156 2.20 6.62 26.93
N GLY A 157 3.36 7.19 26.65
CA GLY A 157 4.59 6.87 27.37
C GLY A 157 5.69 7.87 27.11
N ALA A 158 5.50 9.12 27.56
CA ALA A 158 6.60 10.02 27.92
C ALA A 158 6.06 11.24 28.69
N SER A 159 5.90 11.09 30.01
CA SER A 159 5.91 12.23 30.93
C SER A 159 7.33 12.76 31.03
N TYR A 160 7.65 13.87 30.37
CA TYR A 160 8.87 14.62 30.66
C TYR A 160 8.64 15.43 31.93
N SER A 161 9.25 14.99 33.03
CA SER A 161 9.43 15.80 34.23
C SER A 161 10.48 16.86 33.92
N THR A 162 10.05 18.11 33.79
CA THR A 162 10.94 19.26 33.81
C THR A 162 11.32 19.56 35.26
N HIS A 163 12.50 19.13 35.70
CA HIS A 163 13.16 19.81 36.81
C HIS A 163 13.75 21.12 36.28
N SER A 164 13.22 22.23 36.78
CA SER A 164 13.90 23.51 36.77
C SER A 164 14.76 23.61 38.03
N ASP A 165 15.85 24.35 37.89
CA ASP A 165 16.93 24.59 38.85
C ASP A 165 16.51 24.92 40.30
#